data_AF-A0A6G3QAW6-F1
#
_entry.id   AF-A0A6G3QAW6-F1
#
_cell.length_a   1.000
_cell.length_b   1.000
_cell.length_c   1.000
_cell.angle_alpha   90.00
_cell.angle_beta   90.00
_cell.angle_gamma   90.00
#
_symmetry.space_group_name_H-M   'P 1'
#
loop_
_entity.id
_entity.type
_entity.pdbx_description
1 polymer ?
#
loop_
_entity_poly.entity_id
_entity_poly.type
_entity_poly.pdbx_seq_one_letter_code
_entity_poly.pdbx_strand_id
1 'polypeptide(L)'
;MTDTEPSGGPIPGSGPPTLPAGAEGWKSRLMRGFSRLRVLFREESRFLFWAVFWNLVTSLGSAVVLAVWFHSGVIEAAGGGGVSLALFITALLGIAVRGSSDDVPRLWARNILFAPPAAVAVIWAVGLLVWLYVINMPLDVTNQVSIEGEQPVRPGNSITVKLHAGQPRQHLEITLRAVDSAPEQPICLPTSRFTATLTVGGSRRDSLEQPPGTPIKIELGSGLRDITLAVRLDAEEGCALNVSVSKAILNN
;
A
#
# COMPACT_ATOMS: atom_id res chain seq x y z
N MET A 1 -87.71 85.90 20.55
CA MET A 1 -87.85 84.43 20.69
C MET A 1 -88.00 83.89 19.29
N THR A 2 -87.04 84.10 18.37
CA THR A 2 -85.67 83.52 18.35
C THR A 2 -85.71 82.04 18.64
N ASP A 3 -85.61 81.23 17.58
CA ASP A 3 -84.62 80.17 17.51
C ASP A 3 -84.25 79.89 16.04
N THR A 4 -82.95 79.88 15.81
CA THR A 4 -82.28 79.83 14.51
C THR A 4 -81.60 78.47 14.46
N GLU A 5 -82.04 77.58 13.57
CA GLU A 5 -81.52 76.23 13.46
C GLU A 5 -80.26 76.22 12.55
N PRO A 6 -79.09 75.76 13.02
CA PRO A 6 -77.85 75.82 12.26
C PRO A 6 -77.68 74.60 11.34
N SER A 7 -77.42 74.90 10.06
CA SER A 7 -77.02 73.97 9.01
C SER A 7 -75.63 73.37 9.28
N GLY A 8 -75.58 72.11 9.73
CA GLY A 8 -74.35 71.33 9.89
C GLY A 8 -73.92 70.65 8.59
N GLY A 9 -72.91 71.18 7.92
CA GLY A 9 -72.24 70.52 6.79
C GLY A 9 -71.30 69.38 7.24
N PRO A 10 -71.13 68.32 6.44
CA PRO A 10 -70.30 67.18 6.79
C PRO A 10 -68.80 67.53 6.73
N ILE A 11 -68.09 67.25 7.83
CA ILE A 11 -66.63 67.33 7.92
C ILE A 11 -66.04 66.11 7.20
N PRO A 12 -65.16 66.28 6.20
CA PRO A 12 -64.46 65.17 5.57
C PRO A 12 -63.49 64.53 6.58
N GLY A 13 -63.77 63.28 6.95
CA GLY A 13 -62.95 62.49 7.84
C GLY A 13 -61.58 62.20 7.22
N SER A 14 -60.53 62.67 7.90
CA SER A 14 -59.15 62.26 7.68
C SER A 14 -58.96 60.80 8.12
N GLY A 15 -59.11 59.87 7.18
CA GLY A 15 -58.75 58.46 7.39
C GLY A 15 -57.24 58.31 7.60
N PRO A 16 -56.78 57.39 8.47
CA PRO A 16 -55.36 57.12 8.67
C PRO A 16 -54.73 56.57 7.38
N PRO A 17 -53.44 56.85 7.12
CA PRO A 17 -52.76 56.41 5.91
C PRO A 17 -52.78 54.89 5.81
N THR A 18 -53.36 54.39 4.73
CA THR A 18 -53.35 52.97 4.38
C THR A 18 -51.93 52.59 4.00
N LEU A 19 -51.22 51.89 4.90
CA LEU A 19 -49.91 51.31 4.61
C LEU A 19 -50.06 50.23 3.51
N PRO A 20 -49.14 50.16 2.54
CA PRO A 20 -49.23 49.22 1.43
C PRO A 20 -49.18 47.77 1.95
N ALA A 21 -50.19 46.99 1.57
CA ALA A 21 -50.40 45.57 1.95
C ALA A 21 -49.35 44.57 1.41
N GLY A 22 -48.13 45.02 1.12
CA GLY A 22 -47.08 44.23 0.47
C GLY A 22 -45.94 43.75 1.37
N ALA A 23 -45.78 44.29 2.59
CA ALA A 23 -44.55 44.11 3.36
C ALA A 23 -44.57 42.97 4.41
N GLU A 24 -45.74 42.44 4.80
CA GLU A 24 -45.81 41.38 5.83
C GLU A 24 -45.82 39.94 5.27
N GLY A 25 -46.01 39.77 3.96
CA GLY A 25 -46.09 38.44 3.34
C GLY A 25 -44.76 37.70 3.20
N TRP A 26 -43.65 38.42 3.05
CA TRP A 26 -42.37 37.78 2.71
C TRP A 26 -41.67 37.16 3.93
N LYS A 27 -41.67 37.81 5.10
CA LYS A 27 -41.10 37.26 6.34
C LYS A 27 -41.82 35.99 6.80
N SER A 28 -43.15 35.96 6.69
CA SER A 28 -43.94 34.78 7.08
C SER A 28 -43.84 33.63 6.07
N ARG A 29 -43.54 33.91 4.79
CA ARG A 29 -43.18 32.89 3.78
C ARG A 29 -41.76 32.37 3.97
N LEU A 30 -40.79 33.24 4.30
CA LEU A 30 -39.41 32.85 4.61
C LEU A 30 -39.30 31.98 5.87
N MET A 31 -40.01 32.35 6.95
CA MET A 31 -40.02 31.56 8.17
C MET A 31 -40.66 30.18 7.99
N ARG A 32 -41.70 30.06 7.13
CA ARG A 32 -42.31 28.76 6.78
C ARG A 32 -41.43 27.90 5.86
N GLY A 33 -40.59 28.52 5.02
CA GLY A 33 -39.56 27.82 4.26
C GLY A 33 -38.44 27.27 5.17
N PHE A 34 -37.96 28.09 6.12
CA PHE A 34 -36.88 27.71 7.03
C PHE A 34 -37.28 26.62 8.04
N SER A 35 -38.55 26.58 8.48
CA SER A 35 -39.01 25.52 9.38
C SER A 35 -39.11 24.15 8.70
N ARG A 36 -39.42 24.10 7.40
CA ARG A 36 -39.39 22.85 6.61
C ARG A 36 -37.97 22.35 6.35
N LEU A 37 -37.02 23.26 6.12
CA LEU A 37 -35.60 22.93 5.97
C LEU A 37 -34.98 22.32 7.23
N ARG A 38 -35.39 22.75 8.43
CA ARG A 38 -34.88 22.16 9.69
C ARG A 38 -35.33 20.73 9.96
N VAL A 39 -36.47 20.29 9.40
CA VAL A 39 -36.98 18.93 9.62
C VAL A 39 -36.26 17.93 8.71
N LEU A 40 -35.92 18.32 7.48
CA LEU A 40 -35.12 17.48 6.57
C LEU A 40 -33.68 17.25 7.10
N PHE A 41 -33.07 18.29 7.69
CA PHE A 41 -31.71 18.19 8.23
C PHE A 41 -31.55 17.26 9.46
N ARG A 42 -32.63 16.91 10.17
CA ARG A 42 -32.52 16.12 11.40
C ARG A 42 -32.31 14.62 11.12
N GLU A 43 -32.86 14.10 10.02
CA GLU A 43 -32.62 12.72 9.57
C GLU A 43 -31.45 12.61 8.57
N GLU A 44 -31.20 13.63 7.73
CA GLU A 44 -30.06 13.64 6.79
C GLU A 44 -28.68 13.76 7.47
N SER A 45 -28.62 14.30 8.69
CA SER A 45 -27.35 14.47 9.43
C SER A 45 -26.63 13.13 9.67
N ARG A 46 -27.36 12.04 9.91
CA ARG A 46 -26.76 10.71 10.09
C ARG A 46 -26.19 10.18 8.78
N PHE A 47 -26.87 10.43 7.66
CA PHE A 47 -26.39 10.00 6.34
C PHE A 47 -25.12 10.74 5.93
N LEU A 48 -25.11 12.07 6.06
CA LEU A 48 -23.94 12.90 5.79
C LEU A 48 -22.77 12.52 6.70
N PHE A 49 -23.02 12.29 7.98
CA PHE A 49 -22.00 11.83 8.91
C PHE A 49 -21.37 10.51 8.46
N TRP A 50 -22.18 9.50 8.11
CA TRP A 50 -21.67 8.21 7.64
C TRP A 50 -20.92 8.33 6.31
N ALA A 51 -21.41 9.15 5.37
CA ALA A 51 -20.73 9.38 4.11
C ALA A 51 -19.36 10.06 4.31
N VAL A 52 -19.27 11.07 5.18
CA VAL A 52 -18.01 11.74 5.53
C VAL A 52 -17.09 10.78 6.27
N PHE A 53 -17.61 9.99 7.21
CA PHE A 53 -16.84 9.02 7.97
C PHE A 53 -16.21 7.95 7.05
N TRP A 54 -16.97 7.37 6.13
CA TRP A 54 -16.44 6.37 5.18
C TRP A 54 -15.42 6.98 4.21
N ASN A 55 -15.62 8.23 3.78
CA ASN A 55 -14.61 8.96 3.00
C ASN A 55 -13.31 9.20 3.79
N LEU A 56 -13.43 9.55 5.07
CA LEU A 56 -12.28 9.74 5.93
C LEU A 56 -11.51 8.43 6.10
N VAL A 57 -12.21 7.32 6.39
CA VAL A 57 -11.59 5.99 6.57
C VAL A 57 -10.89 5.52 5.29
N THR A 58 -11.51 5.72 4.13
CA THR A 58 -10.92 5.31 2.84
C THR A 58 -9.70 6.14 2.46
N SER A 59 -9.77 7.47 2.64
CA SER A 59 -8.64 8.37 2.37
C SER A 59 -7.45 8.05 3.29
N LEU A 60 -7.70 7.87 4.58
CA LEU A 60 -6.67 7.46 5.55
C LEU A 60 -6.11 6.07 5.22
N GLY A 61 -6.96 5.10 4.88
CA GLY A 61 -6.53 3.76 4.47
C GLY A 61 -5.64 3.79 3.24
N SER A 62 -6.00 4.58 2.22
CA SER A 62 -5.19 4.73 1.00
C SER A 62 -3.85 5.42 1.27
N ALA A 63 -3.82 6.41 2.17
CA ALA A 63 -2.60 7.08 2.58
C ALA A 63 -1.63 6.14 3.31
N VAL A 64 -2.14 5.26 4.17
CA VAL A 64 -1.32 4.25 4.87
C VAL A 64 -0.73 3.24 3.87
N VAL A 65 -1.53 2.75 2.93
CA VAL A 65 -1.04 1.84 1.88
C VAL A 65 0.03 2.51 1.03
N LEU A 66 -0.19 3.77 0.62
CA LEU A 66 0.81 4.56 -0.10
C LEU A 66 2.09 4.76 0.71
N ALA A 67 1.98 5.03 2.01
CA ALA A 67 3.15 5.20 2.89
C ALA A 67 3.96 3.91 3.03
N VAL A 68 3.31 2.75 3.16
CA VAL A 68 3.97 1.43 3.21
C VAL A 68 4.67 1.14 1.87
N TRP A 69 4.00 1.45 0.75
CA TRP A 69 4.59 1.32 -0.58
C TRP A 69 5.83 2.20 -0.75
N PHE A 70 5.75 3.49 -0.38
CA PHE A 70 6.88 4.41 -0.42
C PHE A 70 8.06 3.93 0.44
N HIS A 71 7.77 3.40 1.64
CA HIS A 71 8.81 2.91 2.53
C HIS A 71 9.48 1.62 2.03
N SER A 72 8.77 0.80 1.25
CA SER A 72 9.29 -0.45 0.71
C SER A 72 10.29 -0.30 -0.45
N GLY A 73 10.58 0.93 -0.90
CA GLY A 73 11.57 1.19 -1.96
C GLY A 73 11.14 0.75 -3.36
N VAL A 74 9.87 0.35 -3.55
CA VAL A 74 9.27 0.01 -4.85
C VAL A 74 8.87 1.31 -5.58
N ILE A 75 9.85 2.15 -5.87
CA ILE A 75 9.65 3.47 -6.50
C ILE A 75 9.98 3.37 -7.99
N GLU A 76 9.15 2.66 -8.76
CA GLU A 76 9.08 2.89 -10.22
C GLU A 76 7.64 3.02 -10.74
N ALA A 77 6.61 2.77 -9.94
CA ALA A 77 5.21 2.92 -10.36
C ALA A 77 4.54 4.17 -9.74
N ALA A 78 5.15 5.35 -9.92
CA ALA A 78 4.64 6.63 -9.41
C ALA A 78 3.38 7.18 -10.14
N GLY A 79 2.72 6.40 -11.00
CA GLY A 79 1.57 6.88 -11.79
C GLY A 79 0.17 6.54 -11.24
N GLY A 80 0.05 5.59 -10.29
CA GLY A 80 -1.26 4.97 -10.01
C GLY A 80 -2.15 5.67 -8.97
N GLY A 81 -1.56 6.34 -7.96
CA GLY A 81 -2.31 6.86 -6.81
C GLY A 81 -3.10 8.15 -7.08
N GLY A 82 -2.62 8.99 -8.01
CA GLY A 82 -3.28 10.27 -8.33
C GLY A 82 -4.56 10.11 -9.15
N VAL A 83 -4.63 9.08 -9.99
CA VAL A 83 -5.76 8.86 -10.91
C VAL A 83 -7.01 8.42 -10.15
N SER A 84 -6.87 7.57 -9.13
CA SER A 84 -8.00 7.10 -8.31
C SER A 84 -8.61 8.22 -7.48
N LEU A 85 -7.80 9.12 -6.91
CA LEU A 85 -8.29 10.32 -6.20
C LEU A 85 -9.01 11.28 -7.17
N ALA A 86 -8.44 11.52 -8.35
CA ALA A 86 -9.04 12.41 -9.35
C ALA A 86 -10.38 11.86 -9.88
N LEU A 87 -10.46 10.57 -10.23
CA LEU A 87 -11.70 9.94 -10.66
C LEU A 87 -12.76 9.97 -9.56
N PHE A 88 -12.36 9.81 -8.30
CA PHE A 88 -13.27 9.87 -7.16
C PHE A 88 -13.85 11.27 -6.93
N ILE A 89 -13.00 12.31 -6.98
CA ILE A 89 -13.45 13.71 -6.89
C ILE A 89 -14.40 14.04 -8.05
N THR A 90 -14.10 13.56 -9.26
CA THR A 90 -14.93 13.79 -10.45
C THR A 90 -16.31 13.10 -10.32
N ALA A 91 -16.36 11.89 -9.76
CA ALA A 91 -17.61 11.16 -9.51
C ALA A 91 -18.47 11.86 -8.45
N LEU A 92 -17.86 12.35 -7.36
CA LEU A 92 -18.56 13.13 -6.33
C LEU A 92 -19.09 14.46 -6.87
N LEU A 93 -18.31 15.15 -7.73
CA LEU A 93 -18.77 16.35 -8.41
C LEU A 93 -19.97 16.06 -9.31
N GLY A 94 -19.94 14.95 -10.05
CA GLY A 94 -21.05 14.52 -10.91
C GLY A 94 -22.36 14.25 -10.14
N ILE A 95 -22.27 13.70 -8.93
CA ILE A 95 -23.43 13.47 -8.07
C ILE A 95 -23.95 14.78 -7.49
N ALA A 96 -23.05 15.68 -7.05
CA ALA A 96 -23.43 16.98 -6.51
C ALA A 96 -24.12 17.87 -7.55
N VAL A 97 -23.69 17.81 -8.83
CA VAL A 97 -24.28 18.58 -9.92
C VAL A 97 -25.64 18.03 -10.37
N ARG A 98 -25.93 16.73 -10.13
CA ARG A 98 -27.14 16.06 -10.64
C ARG A 98 -28.29 15.95 -9.64
N GLY A 99 -28.08 16.40 -8.40
CA GLY A 99 -29.05 16.31 -7.29
C GLY A 99 -30.26 17.25 -7.35
N SER A 100 -30.66 17.79 -8.51
CA SER A 100 -31.84 18.69 -8.61
C SER A 100 -33.00 18.14 -9.44
N SER A 101 -33.04 16.83 -9.70
CA SER A 101 -34.14 16.21 -10.46
C SER A 101 -34.94 15.29 -9.55
N ASP A 102 -36.20 15.62 -9.29
CA ASP A 102 -37.10 14.96 -8.32
C ASP A 102 -37.49 13.51 -8.67
N ASP A 103 -37.01 12.96 -9.79
CA ASP A 103 -37.36 11.63 -10.32
C ASP A 103 -36.20 10.62 -10.26
N VAL A 104 -35.58 10.41 -9.09
CA VAL A 104 -34.58 9.35 -8.94
C VAL A 104 -35.25 8.07 -8.41
N PRO A 105 -35.27 6.95 -9.16
CA PRO A 105 -35.93 5.72 -8.74
C PRO A 105 -35.28 5.15 -7.47
N ARG A 106 -36.11 4.75 -6.50
CA ARG A 106 -35.75 4.27 -5.14
C ARG A 106 -34.68 3.15 -5.11
N LEU A 107 -34.51 2.40 -6.19
CA LEU A 107 -33.48 1.36 -6.35
C LEU A 107 -32.06 1.94 -6.51
N TRP A 108 -31.95 3.14 -7.07
CA TRP A 108 -30.66 3.82 -7.29
C TRP A 108 -30.02 4.25 -5.96
N ALA A 109 -30.82 4.73 -5.01
CA ALA A 109 -30.38 5.07 -3.67
C ALA A 109 -29.78 3.87 -2.90
N ARG A 110 -30.34 2.66 -3.10
CA ARG A 110 -29.82 1.44 -2.46
C ARG A 110 -28.46 1.02 -3.04
N ASN A 111 -28.29 1.06 -4.35
CA ASN A 111 -27.04 0.64 -4.99
C ASN A 111 -25.89 1.62 -4.73
N ILE A 112 -26.18 2.93 -4.62
CA ILE A 112 -25.19 3.94 -4.24
C ILE A 112 -24.65 3.70 -2.83
N LEU A 113 -25.44 3.13 -1.92
CA LEU A 113 -24.99 2.89 -0.54
C LEU A 113 -23.94 1.76 -0.46
N PHE A 114 -24.05 0.73 -1.31
CA PHE A 114 -23.16 -0.45 -1.26
C PHE A 114 -22.00 -0.39 -2.26
N ALA A 115 -22.12 0.37 -3.35
CA ALA A 115 -21.08 0.42 -4.37
C ALA A 115 -19.72 0.96 -3.87
N PRO A 116 -19.64 2.05 -3.08
CA PRO A 116 -18.36 2.56 -2.57
C PRO A 116 -17.62 1.58 -1.63
N PRO A 117 -18.25 1.02 -0.56
CA PRO A 117 -17.53 0.10 0.32
C PRO A 117 -17.13 -1.20 -0.41
N ALA A 118 -17.94 -1.68 -1.35
CA ALA A 118 -17.58 -2.83 -2.18
C ALA A 118 -16.35 -2.53 -3.05
N ALA A 119 -16.29 -1.36 -3.70
CA ALA A 119 -15.12 -0.97 -4.49
C ALA A 119 -13.84 -0.88 -3.65
N VAL A 120 -13.94 -0.32 -2.45
CA VAL A 120 -12.81 -0.25 -1.49
C VAL A 120 -12.37 -1.65 -1.07
N ALA A 121 -13.30 -2.53 -0.73
CA ALA A 121 -12.98 -3.91 -0.34
C ALA A 121 -12.25 -4.67 -1.47
N VAL A 122 -12.64 -4.46 -2.72
CA VAL A 122 -11.95 -5.04 -3.89
C VAL A 122 -10.53 -4.51 -4.00
N ILE A 123 -10.31 -3.19 -3.87
CA ILE A 123 -8.97 -2.59 -3.93
C ILE A 123 -8.07 -3.15 -2.82
N TRP A 124 -8.60 -3.27 -1.59
CA TRP A 124 -7.88 -3.86 -0.46
C TRP A 124 -7.54 -5.33 -0.67
N ALA A 125 -8.49 -6.13 -1.18
CA ALA A 125 -8.25 -7.54 -1.48
C ALA A 125 -7.16 -7.71 -2.54
N VAL A 126 -7.19 -6.91 -3.61
CA VAL A 126 -6.14 -6.91 -4.64
C VAL A 126 -4.79 -6.47 -4.07
N GLY A 127 -4.76 -5.40 -3.27
CA GLY A 127 -3.54 -4.91 -2.62
C GLY A 127 -2.92 -5.96 -1.70
N LEU A 128 -3.74 -6.65 -0.90
CA LEU A 128 -3.29 -7.74 -0.03
C LEU A 128 -2.73 -8.91 -0.84
N LEU A 129 -3.40 -9.32 -1.93
CA LEU A 129 -2.92 -10.38 -2.81
C LEU A 129 -1.58 -10.04 -3.46
N VAL A 130 -1.42 -8.81 -3.97
CA VAL A 130 -0.15 -8.34 -4.54
C VAL A 130 0.94 -8.31 -3.48
N TRP A 131 0.65 -7.81 -2.28
CA TRP A 131 1.61 -7.79 -1.18
C TRP A 131 2.06 -9.20 -0.78
N LEU A 132 1.13 -10.14 -0.63
CA LEU A 132 1.42 -11.55 -0.35
C LEU A 132 2.22 -12.22 -1.46
N TYR A 133 2.01 -11.82 -2.71
CA TYR A 133 2.79 -12.31 -3.84
C TYR A 133 4.23 -11.76 -3.81
N VAL A 134 4.40 -10.44 -3.65
CA VAL A 134 5.71 -9.79 -3.62
C VAL A 134 6.56 -10.26 -2.44
N ILE A 135 5.95 -10.42 -1.25
CA ILE A 135 6.71 -10.87 -0.07
C ILE A 135 7.19 -12.31 -0.22
N ASN A 136 6.59 -13.15 -1.08
CA ASN A 136 7.00 -14.54 -1.26
C ASN A 136 7.84 -14.78 -2.52
N MET A 137 8.07 -13.74 -3.33
CA MET A 137 8.93 -13.90 -4.49
C MET A 137 10.39 -14.17 -4.08
N PRO A 138 11.07 -15.09 -4.78
CA PRO A 138 12.49 -15.32 -4.58
C PRO A 138 13.28 -14.06 -4.94
N LEU A 139 14.23 -13.69 -4.10
CA LEU A 139 15.09 -12.54 -4.31
C LEU A 139 16.47 -13.01 -4.76
N ASP A 140 16.86 -12.64 -5.98
CA ASP A 140 18.23 -12.86 -6.44
C ASP A 140 19.17 -11.88 -5.74
N VAL A 141 20.12 -12.43 -4.98
CA VAL A 141 21.11 -11.70 -4.20
C VAL A 141 22.53 -12.02 -4.65
N THR A 142 22.72 -12.61 -5.83
CA THR A 142 24.03 -13.02 -6.35
C THR A 142 25.06 -11.88 -6.30
N ASN A 143 24.65 -10.67 -6.66
CA ASN A 143 25.52 -9.48 -6.67
C ASN A 143 25.78 -8.88 -5.27
N GLN A 144 25.10 -9.36 -4.23
CA GLN A 144 25.27 -8.92 -2.84
C GLN A 144 26.15 -9.88 -2.03
N VAL A 145 26.59 -10.97 -2.65
CA VAL A 145 27.47 -11.96 -2.02
C VAL A 145 28.93 -11.53 -2.18
N SER A 146 29.65 -11.50 -1.06
CA SER A 146 31.10 -11.29 -1.04
C SER A 146 31.81 -12.59 -0.67
N ILE A 147 32.91 -12.88 -1.36
CA ILE A 147 33.80 -14.00 -1.02
C ILE A 147 35.07 -13.42 -0.43
N GLU A 148 35.41 -13.84 0.77
CA GLU A 148 36.65 -13.50 1.46
C GLU A 148 37.53 -14.74 1.61
N GLY A 149 38.85 -14.55 1.52
CA GLY A 149 39.85 -15.62 1.64
C GLY A 149 40.87 -15.57 0.52
N GLU A 150 41.90 -16.40 0.63
CA GLU A 150 42.93 -16.53 -0.40
C GLU A 150 42.36 -17.28 -1.62
N GLN A 151 42.60 -16.75 -2.81
CA GLN A 151 42.35 -17.44 -4.07
C GLN A 151 43.67 -17.60 -4.85
N PRO A 152 43.87 -18.73 -5.55
CA PRO A 152 43.00 -19.90 -5.64
C PRO A 152 42.91 -20.69 -4.32
N VAL A 153 41.79 -21.38 -4.12
CA VAL A 153 41.54 -22.20 -2.94
C VAL A 153 42.29 -23.52 -3.10
N ARG A 154 43.15 -23.84 -2.14
CA ARG A 154 43.90 -25.10 -2.04
C ARG A 154 43.16 -26.12 -1.17
N PRO A 155 43.50 -27.43 -1.23
CA PRO A 155 42.80 -28.45 -0.47
C PRO A 155 42.99 -28.21 1.02
N GLY A 156 41.91 -28.34 1.80
CA GLY A 156 41.91 -28.07 3.23
C GLY A 156 41.80 -26.59 3.62
N ASN A 157 42.01 -25.65 2.69
CA ASN A 157 41.74 -24.24 2.93
C ASN A 157 40.23 -23.95 2.86
N SER A 158 39.84 -22.84 3.49
CA SER A 158 38.46 -22.37 3.49
C SER A 158 38.35 -20.94 3.00
N ILE A 159 37.29 -20.66 2.27
CA ILE A 159 36.82 -19.31 1.96
C ILE A 159 35.59 -19.00 2.80
N THR A 160 35.35 -17.72 3.05
CA THR A 160 34.16 -17.24 3.76
C THR A 160 33.28 -16.51 2.78
N VAL A 161 32.05 -17.00 2.60
CA VAL A 161 31.02 -16.34 1.80
C VAL A 161 30.13 -15.54 2.75
N LYS A 162 30.06 -14.23 2.54
CA LYS A 162 29.25 -13.31 3.33
C LYS A 162 28.11 -12.77 2.50
N LEU A 163 26.93 -12.68 3.11
CA LEU A 163 25.74 -12.07 2.53
C LEU A 163 25.05 -11.25 3.61
N HIS A 164 24.75 -9.98 3.28
CA HIS A 164 23.88 -9.13 4.08
C HIS A 164 22.55 -8.95 3.35
N ALA A 165 21.50 -9.60 3.82
CA ALA A 165 20.18 -9.52 3.24
C ALA A 165 19.44 -8.27 3.75
N GLY A 166 19.00 -7.40 2.84
CA GLY A 166 18.19 -6.24 3.20
C GLY A 166 16.84 -6.59 3.83
N GLN A 167 16.34 -7.80 3.57
CA GLN A 167 15.11 -8.34 4.17
C GLN A 167 15.36 -9.74 4.73
N PRO A 168 14.81 -10.09 5.91
CA PRO A 168 14.97 -11.42 6.48
C PRO A 168 14.19 -12.46 5.67
N ARG A 169 14.81 -13.62 5.44
CA ARG A 169 14.29 -14.74 4.63
C ARG A 169 14.56 -16.06 5.35
N GLN A 170 13.77 -17.08 5.07
CA GLN A 170 13.86 -18.36 5.79
C GLN A 170 14.87 -19.32 5.17
N HIS A 171 15.14 -19.16 3.87
CA HIS A 171 15.95 -20.07 3.08
C HIS A 171 16.93 -19.29 2.20
N LEU A 172 18.13 -19.84 2.03
CA LEU A 172 19.15 -19.40 1.07
C LEU A 172 19.50 -20.58 0.17
N GLU A 173 19.33 -20.40 -1.14
CA GLU A 173 19.84 -21.30 -2.16
C GLU A 173 21.06 -20.67 -2.82
N ILE A 174 22.25 -21.26 -2.63
CA ILE A 174 23.51 -20.75 -3.17
C ILE A 174 24.20 -21.81 -4.03
N THR A 175 24.69 -21.42 -5.21
CA THR A 175 25.42 -22.30 -6.13
C THR A 175 26.83 -21.77 -6.32
N LEU A 176 27.79 -22.51 -5.76
CA LEU A 176 29.22 -22.20 -5.88
C LEU A 176 29.77 -22.87 -7.13
N ARG A 177 30.41 -22.09 -8.00
CA ARG A 177 31.10 -22.58 -9.18
C ARG A 177 32.60 -22.60 -8.92
N ALA A 178 33.24 -23.70 -9.30
CA ALA A 178 34.68 -23.83 -9.30
C ALA A 178 35.19 -23.87 -10.74
N VAL A 179 36.40 -23.35 -10.95
CA VAL A 179 37.17 -23.50 -12.19
C VAL A 179 38.61 -23.80 -11.79
N ASP A 180 39.27 -24.71 -12.51
CA ASP A 180 40.70 -24.97 -12.31
C ASP A 180 41.50 -23.67 -12.48
N SER A 181 42.42 -23.41 -11.54
CA SER A 181 43.11 -22.11 -11.49
C SER A 181 44.09 -21.92 -12.66
N ALA A 182 44.73 -23.00 -13.09
CA ALA A 182 45.72 -22.98 -14.18
C ALA A 182 45.55 -24.21 -15.09
N PRO A 183 45.61 -24.03 -16.42
CA PRO A 183 45.46 -25.14 -17.37
C PRO A 183 46.64 -26.12 -17.35
N GLU A 184 47.82 -25.70 -16.86
CA GLU A 184 48.98 -26.57 -16.68
C GLU A 184 48.92 -27.47 -15.42
N GLN A 185 47.92 -27.30 -14.57
CA GLN A 185 47.73 -28.13 -13.37
C GLN A 185 46.87 -29.37 -13.65
N PRO A 186 46.95 -30.42 -12.81
CA PRO A 186 46.03 -31.55 -12.88
C PRO A 186 44.57 -31.09 -12.84
N ILE A 187 43.70 -31.77 -13.60
CA ILE A 187 42.27 -31.47 -13.63
C ILE A 187 41.65 -31.91 -12.30
N CYS A 188 41.12 -30.95 -11.53
CA CYS A 188 40.58 -31.20 -10.19
C CYS A 188 39.07 -31.43 -10.17
N LEU A 189 38.38 -31.03 -11.25
CA LEU A 189 36.95 -31.25 -11.44
C LEU A 189 36.71 -32.51 -12.28
N PRO A 190 35.71 -33.35 -11.97
CA PRO A 190 34.62 -33.15 -11.01
C PRO A 190 34.83 -33.81 -9.64
N THR A 191 36.04 -34.31 -9.33
CA THR A 191 36.29 -35.12 -8.11
C THR A 191 36.31 -34.28 -6.83
N SER A 192 36.61 -32.98 -6.91
CA SER A 192 36.57 -32.07 -5.75
C SER A 192 35.17 -31.91 -5.14
N ARG A 193 35.11 -31.68 -3.83
CA ARG A 193 33.88 -31.40 -3.09
C ARG A 193 34.02 -30.17 -2.20
N PHE A 194 32.90 -29.53 -1.93
CA PHE A 194 32.82 -28.42 -0.98
C PHE A 194 32.11 -28.87 0.28
N THR A 195 32.75 -28.64 1.43
CA THR A 195 32.10 -28.74 2.74
C THR A 195 31.72 -27.35 3.21
N ALA A 196 30.42 -27.03 3.12
CA ALA A 196 29.88 -25.75 3.54
C ALA A 196 29.39 -25.83 4.99
N THR A 197 29.97 -25.01 5.87
CA THR A 197 29.55 -24.85 7.26
C THR A 197 28.88 -23.50 7.43
N LEU A 198 27.60 -23.52 7.80
CA LEU A 198 26.84 -22.30 8.06
C LEU A 198 27.08 -21.81 9.50
N THR A 199 27.39 -20.52 9.65
CA THR A 199 27.38 -19.82 10.94
C THR A 199 26.30 -18.75 10.92
N VAL A 200 25.33 -18.87 11.84
CA VAL A 200 24.20 -17.93 11.96
C VAL A 200 24.09 -17.47 13.40
N GLY A 201 24.11 -16.16 13.63
CA GLY A 201 24.00 -15.60 14.98
C GLY A 201 25.05 -16.15 15.96
N GLY A 202 26.25 -16.48 15.47
CA GLY A 202 27.33 -17.07 16.25
C GLY A 202 27.21 -18.57 16.55
N SER A 203 26.11 -19.21 16.15
CA SER A 203 25.92 -20.66 16.29
C SER A 203 26.26 -21.37 14.98
N ARG A 204 27.13 -22.38 15.08
CA ARG A 204 27.53 -23.25 13.96
C ARG A 204 26.43 -24.28 13.72
N ARG A 205 25.96 -24.41 12.47
CA ARG A 205 25.01 -25.46 12.05
C ARG A 205 25.74 -26.58 11.30
N ASP A 206 24.99 -27.62 11.00
CA ASP A 206 25.45 -28.82 10.29
C ASP A 206 26.21 -28.46 9.01
N SER A 207 27.26 -29.23 8.75
CA SER A 207 28.06 -29.12 7.52
C SER A 207 27.39 -29.90 6.39
N LEU A 208 27.27 -29.28 5.22
CA LEU A 208 26.77 -29.94 4.02
C LEU A 208 27.90 -30.12 3.01
N GLU A 209 28.10 -31.36 2.56
CA GLU A 209 29.09 -31.70 1.54
C GLU A 209 28.39 -31.79 0.17
N GLN A 210 28.84 -31.00 -0.81
CA GLN A 210 28.24 -30.95 -2.15
C GLN A 210 29.32 -30.76 -3.23
N PRO A 211 29.12 -31.31 -4.44
CA PRO A 211 30.04 -31.06 -5.55
C PRO A 211 29.87 -29.63 -6.10
N PRO A 212 30.93 -29.03 -6.68
CA PRO A 212 30.87 -27.73 -7.33
C PRO A 212 29.76 -27.66 -8.40
N GLY A 213 29.09 -26.52 -8.49
CA GLY A 213 27.99 -26.28 -9.43
C GLY A 213 26.62 -26.77 -8.97
N THR A 214 26.53 -27.42 -7.80
CA THR A 214 25.26 -27.91 -7.24
C THR A 214 24.64 -26.86 -6.31
N PRO A 215 23.33 -26.60 -6.39
CA PRO A 215 22.66 -25.67 -5.49
C PRO A 215 22.62 -26.24 -4.07
N ILE A 216 23.14 -25.46 -3.11
CA ILE A 216 23.11 -25.73 -1.68
C ILE A 216 21.92 -24.98 -1.10
N LYS A 217 20.94 -25.71 -0.56
CA LYS A 217 19.80 -25.13 0.16
C LYS A 217 20.11 -25.10 1.64
N ILE A 218 19.99 -23.92 2.24
CA ILE A 218 20.33 -23.64 3.61
C ILE A 218 19.12 -23.03 4.30
N GLU A 219 18.64 -23.67 5.35
CA GLU A 219 17.65 -23.08 6.25
C GLU A 219 18.33 -22.02 7.11
N LEU A 220 17.86 -20.77 7.05
CA LEU A 220 18.35 -19.68 7.88
C LEU A 220 17.54 -19.62 9.18
N GLY A 221 16.24 -19.88 9.12
CA GLY A 221 15.29 -19.61 10.20
C GLY A 221 14.72 -18.20 10.13
N SER A 222 13.96 -17.77 11.14
CA SER A 222 13.27 -16.47 11.11
C SER A 222 14.19 -15.31 11.50
N GLY A 223 14.18 -14.24 10.70
CA GLY A 223 14.63 -12.91 11.13
C GLY A 223 16.11 -12.57 10.91
N LEU A 224 16.87 -13.42 10.23
CA LEU A 224 18.31 -13.23 10.05
C LEU A 224 18.63 -12.44 8.78
N ARG A 225 19.63 -11.56 8.88
CA ARG A 225 20.08 -10.70 7.78
C ARG A 225 21.55 -10.94 7.43
N ASP A 226 22.38 -11.19 8.43
CA ASP A 226 23.80 -11.48 8.25
C ASP A 226 24.03 -12.98 8.18
N ILE A 227 24.54 -13.44 7.04
CA ILE A 227 24.79 -14.85 6.77
C ILE A 227 26.27 -15.02 6.46
N THR A 228 26.94 -15.91 7.19
CA THR A 228 28.34 -16.26 6.98
C THR A 228 28.46 -17.75 6.75
N LEU A 229 28.96 -18.13 5.57
CA LEU A 229 29.15 -19.51 5.16
C LEU A 229 30.65 -19.77 4.99
N ALA A 230 31.23 -20.61 5.85
CA ALA A 230 32.60 -21.08 5.68
C ALA A 230 32.59 -22.28 4.74
N VAL A 231 33.25 -22.17 3.59
CA VAL A 231 33.31 -23.23 2.58
C VAL A 231 34.73 -23.76 2.53
N ARG A 232 34.90 -25.03 2.90
CA ARG A 232 36.17 -25.74 2.81
C ARG A 232 36.22 -26.55 1.52
N LEU A 233 37.37 -26.54 0.85
CA LEU A 233 37.62 -27.37 -0.33
C LEU A 233 38.22 -28.71 0.09
N ASP A 234 37.53 -29.79 -0.26
CA ASP A 234 38.01 -31.16 -0.13
C ASP A 234 38.37 -31.69 -1.52
N ALA A 235 39.68 -31.75 -1.80
CA ALA A 235 40.25 -32.16 -3.08
C ALA A 235 41.58 -32.89 -2.85
N GLU A 236 42.12 -33.49 -3.92
CA GLU A 236 43.44 -34.13 -3.88
C GLU A 236 44.57 -33.09 -3.74
N GLU A 237 45.73 -33.52 -3.22
CA GLU A 237 46.88 -32.63 -3.08
C GLU A 237 47.33 -32.06 -4.43
N GLY A 238 47.74 -30.78 -4.43
CA GLY A 238 48.14 -30.07 -5.65
C GLY A 238 46.98 -29.41 -6.41
N CYS A 239 45.73 -29.64 -6.01
CA CYS A 239 44.58 -28.97 -6.61
C CYS A 239 44.42 -27.51 -6.19
N ALA A 240 44.22 -26.60 -7.13
CA ALA A 240 43.92 -25.20 -6.86
C ALA A 240 42.72 -24.75 -7.69
N LEU A 241 41.64 -24.32 -7.02
CA LEU A 241 40.38 -23.94 -7.67
C LEU A 241 40.07 -22.46 -7.43
N ASN A 242 39.70 -21.74 -8.49
CA ASN A 242 39.08 -20.43 -8.38
C ASN A 242 37.58 -20.64 -8.10
N VAL A 243 37.11 -20.15 -6.95
CA VAL A 243 35.73 -20.34 -6.50
C VAL A 243 34.97 -19.03 -6.64
N SER A 244 33.79 -19.11 -7.25
CA SER A 244 32.89 -17.98 -7.47
C SER A 244 31.46 -18.35 -7.13
N VAL A 245 30.62 -17.37 -6.83
CA VAL A 245 29.18 -17.59 -6.64
C VAL A 245 28.52 -17.39 -7.99
N SER A 246 27.92 -18.45 -8.53
CA SER A 246 27.21 -18.39 -9.82
C SER A 246 25.77 -17.94 -9.67
N LYS A 247 25.15 -18.26 -8.53
CA LYS A 247 23.76 -17.95 -8.23
C LYS A 247 23.54 -17.94 -6.72
N ALA A 248 22.83 -16.94 -6.21
CA ALA A 248 22.35 -16.90 -4.84
C ALA A 248 20.92 -16.34 -4.80
N ILE A 249 19.98 -17.13 -4.28
CA ILE A 249 18.58 -16.78 -4.16
C ILE A 249 18.16 -16.89 -2.70
N LEU A 250 17.47 -15.87 -2.20
CA LEU A 250 16.75 -15.95 -0.92
C LEU A 250 15.27 -16.22 -1.16
N ASN A 251 14.72 -17.13 -0.36
CA ASN A 251 13.31 -17.50 -0.41
C ASN A 251 12.70 -17.59 1.01
N ASN A 252 11.38 -17.48 1.08
CA ASN A 252 10.61 -17.81 2.28
C ASN A 252 10.29 -19.29 2.28
#